data_AF-A0A5E5A7T2-F1
#
_entry.id   AF-A0A5E5A7T2-F1
#
_cell.length_a   1.000
_cell.length_b   1.000
_cell.length_c   1.000
_cell.angle_alpha   90.00
_cell.angle_beta   90.00
_cell.angle_gamma   90.00
#
_symmetry.space_group_name_H-M   'P 1'
#
loop_
_entity.id
_entity.type
_entity.pdbx_description
1 polymer ?
#
loop_
_entity_poly.entity_id
_entity_poly.type
_entity_poly.pdbx_seq_one_letter_code
_entity_poly.pdbx_strand_id
1 'polypeptide(L)'
;MLDKSFFVSPEVVGKDVQLKDGSTHKLYFRRVSSYDYQRFLNCLRSPSIDDRGMAYHVLVAASLCDADGKAALSLEKAKDLEEGVLERLFAVALELNKRQEDEPGNA
;
A
#
# COMPACT_ATOMS: atom_id res chain seq x y z
N MET A 1 -16.97 18.38 16.81
CA MET A 1 -16.90 17.49 15.63
C MET A 1 -15.45 17.43 15.22
N LEU A 2 -14.89 16.25 14.93
CA LEU A 2 -13.48 16.13 14.53
C LEU A 2 -13.27 16.71 13.12
N ASP A 3 -12.09 17.27 12.87
CA ASP A 3 -11.73 17.80 11.56
C ASP A 3 -11.59 16.66 10.54
N LYS A 4 -12.09 16.85 9.32
CA LYS A 4 -12.02 15.83 8.26
C LYS A 4 -10.58 15.49 7.86
N SER A 5 -9.64 16.43 8.05
CA SER A 5 -8.21 16.23 7.80
C SER A 5 -7.58 15.17 8.70
N PHE A 6 -8.23 14.78 9.80
CA PHE A 6 -7.75 13.71 10.67
C PHE A 6 -7.96 12.31 10.08
N PHE A 7 -8.78 12.20 9.03
CA PHE A 7 -9.13 10.94 8.40
C PHE A 7 -8.41 10.81 7.06
N VAL A 8 -8.11 9.57 6.67
CA VAL A 8 -7.48 9.28 5.38
C VAL A 8 -8.39 9.73 4.24
N SER A 9 -7.81 10.43 3.26
CA SER A 9 -8.53 10.82 2.04
C SER A 9 -9.03 9.58 1.29
N PRO A 10 -10.29 9.57 0.80
CA PRO A 10 -10.79 8.49 -0.06
C PRO A 10 -10.25 8.58 -1.50
N GLU A 11 -9.32 9.51 -1.78
CA GLU A 11 -8.74 9.71 -3.10
C GLU A 11 -8.07 8.44 -3.63
N VAL A 12 -8.42 8.13 -4.88
CA VAL A 12 -7.87 7.01 -5.65
C VAL A 12 -6.86 7.56 -6.65
N VAL A 13 -5.64 7.04 -6.58
CA VAL A 13 -4.53 7.43 -7.45
C VAL A 13 -4.27 6.31 -8.46
N GLY A 14 -4.42 6.64 -9.74
CA GLY A 14 -4.00 5.75 -10.83
C GLY A 14 -2.48 5.82 -11.04
N LYS A 15 -1.83 4.66 -11.18
CA LYS A 15 -0.40 4.53 -11.46
C LYS A 15 -0.19 3.51 -12.58
N ASP A 16 0.65 3.87 -13.54
CA ASP A 16 1.14 2.91 -14.53
C ASP A 16 2.30 2.13 -13.91
N VAL A 17 2.09 0.83 -13.71
CA VAL A 17 3.06 -0.06 -13.06
C VAL A 17 3.67 -0.96 -14.12
N GLN A 18 4.97 -0.82 -14.33
CA GLN A 18 5.73 -1.69 -15.21
C GLN A 18 6.21 -2.94 -14.45
N LEU A 19 5.84 -4.11 -14.94
CA LEU A 19 6.24 -5.42 -14.40
C LEU A 19 7.57 -5.88 -15.01
N LYS A 20 8.19 -6.90 -14.39
CA LYS A 20 9.50 -7.43 -14.82
C LYS A 20 9.46 -8.09 -16.21
N ASP A 21 8.29 -8.56 -16.64
CA ASP A 21 8.07 -9.11 -17.99
C ASP A 21 7.97 -8.03 -19.08
N GLY A 22 8.10 -6.75 -18.71
CA GLY A 22 8.03 -5.60 -19.61
C GLY A 22 6.61 -5.08 -19.85
N SER A 23 5.58 -5.76 -19.37
CA SER A 23 4.20 -5.29 -19.45
C SER A 23 3.98 -4.06 -18.56
N THR A 24 3.06 -3.19 -18.95
CA THR A 24 2.65 -2.03 -18.15
C THR A 24 1.16 -2.11 -17.90
N HIS A 25 0.78 -2.02 -16.62
CA HIS A 25 -0.61 -2.10 -16.18
C HIS A 25 -1.00 -0.82 -15.46
N LYS A 26 -2.13 -0.22 -15.88
CA LYS A 26 -2.75 0.86 -15.12
C LYS A 26 -3.47 0.27 -13.92
N LEU A 27 -3.00 0.60 -12.72
CA LEU A 27 -3.53 0.12 -11.45
C LEU A 27 -3.93 1.30 -10.55
N TYR A 28 -4.81 1.05 -9.59
CA TYR A 28 -5.33 2.09 -8.69
C TYR A 28 -4.96 1.79 -7.24
N PHE A 29 -4.59 2.84 -6.51
CA PHE A 29 -4.15 2.77 -5.13
C PHE A 29 -4.82 3.87 -4.31
N ARG A 30 -5.00 3.62 -3.02
CA ARG A 30 -5.46 4.63 -2.06
C ARG A 30 -4.58 4.64 -0.82
N ARG A 31 -4.51 5.79 -0.14
CA ARG A 31 -3.86 5.85 1.17
C ARG A 31 -4.60 4.94 2.15
N VAL A 32 -3.85 4.27 3.01
CA VAL A 32 -4.40 3.37 4.03
C VAL A 32 -4.58 4.12 5.34
N SER A 33 -5.48 3.62 6.18
CA SER A 33 -5.66 4.18 7.52
C SER A 33 -4.41 3.95 8.38
N SER A 34 -4.26 4.72 9.46
CA SER A 34 -3.18 4.47 10.43
C SER A 34 -3.25 3.04 11.00
N TYR A 35 -4.45 2.50 11.21
CA TYR A 35 -4.65 1.12 11.64
C TYR A 35 -4.03 0.11 10.65
N ASP A 36 -4.35 0.23 9.37
CA ASP A 36 -3.83 -0.68 8.33
C ASP A 36 -2.32 -0.54 8.15
N TYR A 37 -1.80 0.69 8.21
CA TYR A 37 -0.36 0.92 8.14
C TYR A 37 0.38 0.31 9.33
N GLN A 38 -0.18 0.41 10.54
CA GLN A 38 0.40 -0.24 11.73
C GLN A 38 0.38 -1.76 11.64
N ARG A 39 -0.63 -2.37 10.98
CA ARG A 39 -0.63 -3.82 10.73
C ARG A 39 0.58 -4.24 9.90
N PHE A 40 0.89 -3.50 8.83
CA PHE A 40 2.13 -3.71 8.05
C PHE A 40 3.38 -3.60 8.94
N LEU A 41 3.50 -2.54 9.73
CA LEU A 41 4.67 -2.33 10.60
C LEU A 41 4.82 -3.44 11.66
N ASN A 42 3.70 -3.93 12.20
CA ASN A 42 3.71 -5.01 13.19
C ASN A 42 4.12 -6.34 12.56
N CYS A 43 3.63 -6.66 11.35
CA CYS A 43 4.10 -7.82 10.60
C CYS A 43 5.62 -7.74 10.37
N LEU A 44 6.12 -6.58 9.89
CA LEU A 44 7.53 -6.38 9.59
C LEU A 44 8.44 -6.54 10.82
N ARG A 45 7.95 -6.17 12.01
CA ARG A 45 8.66 -6.24 13.29
C ARG A 45 8.39 -7.51 14.08
N SER A 46 7.55 -8.42 13.58
CA SER A 46 7.16 -9.63 14.31
C SER A 46 8.36 -10.55 14.53
N PRO A 47 8.45 -11.25 15.67
CA PRO A 47 9.43 -12.32 15.86
C PRO A 47 9.15 -13.54 14.96
N SER A 48 7.92 -13.75 14.51
CA SER A 48 7.55 -14.85 13.61
C SER A 48 8.05 -14.61 12.17
N ILE A 49 8.67 -15.63 11.58
CA ILE A 49 9.10 -15.58 10.17
C ILE A 49 7.88 -15.46 9.26
N ASP A 50 6.80 -16.19 9.56
CA ASP A 50 5.58 -16.19 8.75
C ASP A 50 4.91 -14.82 8.74
N ASP A 51 4.86 -14.16 9.90
CA ASP A 51 4.31 -12.79 10.01
C ASP A 51 5.14 -11.78 9.23
N ARG A 52 6.48 -11.88 9.29
CA ARG A 52 7.35 -11.01 8.50
C ARG A 52 7.17 -11.23 7.01
N GLY A 53 7.02 -12.49 6.57
CA GLY A 53 6.73 -12.84 5.18
C GLY A 53 5.41 -12.24 4.66
N MET A 54 4.44 -11.98 5.55
CA MET A 54 3.17 -11.37 5.17
C MET A 54 3.20 -9.83 5.08
N ALA A 55 4.24 -9.16 5.56
CA ALA A 55 4.23 -7.70 5.71
C ALA A 55 3.88 -6.96 4.41
N TYR A 56 4.51 -7.30 3.29
CA TYR A 56 4.29 -6.61 2.02
C TYR A 56 2.88 -6.87 1.47
N HIS A 57 2.42 -8.11 1.60
CA HIS A 57 1.07 -8.54 1.24
C HIS A 57 0.00 -7.74 1.97
N VAL A 58 0.20 -7.47 3.27
CA VAL A 58 -0.72 -6.67 4.09
C VAL A 58 -0.86 -5.25 3.54
N LEU A 59 0.26 -4.57 3.22
CA LEU A 59 0.19 -3.20 2.71
C LEU A 59 -0.40 -3.15 1.29
N VAL A 60 -0.03 -4.09 0.43
CA VAL A 60 -0.56 -4.17 -0.94
C VAL A 60 -2.07 -4.42 -0.94
N ALA A 61 -2.56 -5.41 -0.20
CA ALA A 61 -3.99 -5.72 -0.14
C ALA A 61 -4.83 -4.57 0.46
N ALA A 62 -4.26 -3.80 1.40
CA ALA A 62 -4.94 -2.64 1.98
C ALA A 62 -5.00 -1.43 1.04
N SER A 63 -3.97 -1.24 0.20
CA SER A 63 -3.78 -0.07 -0.65
C SER A 63 -4.35 -0.24 -2.06
N LEU A 64 -4.19 -1.42 -2.66
CA LEU A 64 -4.61 -1.70 -4.04
C LEU A 64 -6.14 -1.75 -4.13
N CYS A 65 -6.69 -0.95 -5.03
CA CYS A 65 -8.13 -0.80 -5.21
C CYS A 65 -8.51 -0.76 -6.70
N ASP A 66 -9.81 -0.80 -6.96
CA ASP A 66 -10.37 -0.47 -8.27
C ASP A 66 -10.52 1.06 -8.43
N ALA A 67 -11.03 1.49 -9.58
CA ALA A 67 -11.24 2.91 -9.88
C ALA A 67 -12.26 3.60 -8.95
N ASP A 68 -13.11 2.81 -8.27
CA ASP A 68 -14.12 3.28 -7.31
C ASP A 68 -13.59 3.25 -5.85
N GLY A 69 -12.33 2.84 -5.65
CA GLY A 69 -11.68 2.78 -4.35
C GLY A 69 -12.02 1.52 -3.52
N LYS A 70 -12.72 0.54 -4.10
CA LYS A 70 -12.98 -0.74 -3.44
C LYS A 70 -11.74 -1.63 -3.52
N ALA A 71 -11.54 -2.49 -2.53
CA ALA A 71 -10.38 -3.39 -2.51
C ALA A 71 -10.35 -4.26 -3.77
N ALA A 72 -9.24 -4.22 -4.51
CA ALA A 72 -9.06 -5.01 -5.73
C ALA A 72 -8.61 -6.45 -5.43
N LEU A 73 -8.06 -6.68 -4.24
CA LEU A 73 -7.44 -7.93 -3.87
C LEU A 73 -7.62 -8.21 -2.37
N SER A 74 -7.94 -9.46 -2.02
CA SER A 74 -7.94 -9.89 -0.62
C SER A 74 -6.52 -10.22 -0.15
N LEU A 75 -6.28 -10.20 1.17
CA LEU A 75 -4.98 -10.59 1.71
C LEU A 75 -4.61 -12.04 1.34
N GLU A 76 -5.57 -12.97 1.39
CA GLU A 76 -5.30 -14.36 1.01
C GLU A 76 -4.85 -14.47 -0.45
N LYS A 77 -5.50 -13.74 -1.36
CA LYS A 77 -5.10 -13.75 -2.77
C LYS A 77 -3.78 -13.01 -3.00
N ALA A 78 -3.45 -12.01 -2.19
CA ALA A 78 -2.17 -11.33 -2.26
C ALA A 78 -0.98 -12.28 -2.03
N LYS A 79 -1.11 -13.28 -1.16
CA LYS A 79 -0.07 -14.29 -0.91
C LYS A 79 0.29 -15.14 -2.14
N ASP A 80 -0.60 -15.19 -3.14
CA ASP A 80 -0.36 -15.89 -4.40
C ASP A 80 0.36 -15.02 -5.44
N LEU A 81 0.67 -13.76 -5.13
CA LEU A 81 1.36 -12.88 -6.08
C LEU A 81 2.78 -13.38 -6.32
N GLU A 82 3.19 -13.32 -7.59
CA GLU A 82 4.59 -13.53 -7.94
C GLU A 82 5.46 -12.47 -7.26
N GLU A 83 6.66 -12.86 -6.80
CA GLU A 83 7.60 -12.00 -6.07
C GLU A 83 7.84 -10.66 -6.79
N GLY A 84 8.11 -10.69 -8.10
CA GLY A 84 8.36 -9.48 -8.88
C GLY A 84 7.16 -8.53 -8.97
N VAL A 85 5.94 -9.08 -8.98
CA VAL A 85 4.70 -8.30 -8.97
C VAL A 85 4.50 -7.69 -7.59
N LEU A 86 4.63 -8.49 -6.52
CA LEU A 86 4.50 -8.03 -5.15
C LEU A 86 5.45 -6.86 -4.85
N GLU A 87 6.73 -6.98 -5.22
CA GLU A 87 7.73 -5.92 -5.02
C GLU A 87 7.30 -4.60 -5.65
N ARG A 88 6.81 -4.63 -6.89
CA ARG A 88 6.37 -3.43 -7.62
C ARG A 88 5.14 -2.80 -7.00
N LEU A 89 4.13 -3.61 -6.67
CA LEU A 89 2.91 -3.12 -6.02
C LEU A 89 3.21 -2.55 -4.64
N PHE A 90 4.08 -3.22 -3.87
CA PHE A 90 4.50 -2.76 -2.56
C PHE A 90 5.24 -1.43 -2.64
N ALA A 91 6.15 -1.25 -3.61
CA ALA A 91 6.86 0.02 -3.79
C ALA A 91 5.89 1.20 -3.98
N VAL A 92 4.89 1.04 -4.84
CA VAL A 92 3.86 2.07 -5.10
C VAL A 92 3.02 2.31 -3.84
N ALA A 93 2.55 1.24 -3.20
CA ALA A 93 1.76 1.35 -1.97
C ALA A 93 2.55 2.02 -0.84
N LEU A 94 3.85 1.74 -0.73
CA LEU A 94 4.72 2.34 0.28
C LEU A 94 4.94 3.82 -0.03
N GLU A 95 5.26 4.20 -1.27
CA GLU A 95 5.43 5.60 -1.69
C GLU A 95 4.20 6.45 -1.32
N LEU A 96 3.00 5.95 -1.62
CA LEU A 96 1.74 6.63 -1.32
C LEU A 96 1.50 6.82 0.20
N ASN A 97 2.05 5.94 1.03
CA ASN A 97 1.81 5.90 2.47
C ASN A 97 3.00 6.35 3.32
N LYS A 98 4.16 6.67 2.72
CA LYS A 98 5.24 7.35 3.43
C LYS A 98 4.74 8.70 3.96
N ARG A 99 5.21 9.07 5.15
CA ARG A 99 5.10 10.47 5.60
C ARG A 99 5.83 11.30 4.55
N GLN A 100 5.18 12.34 4.01
CA GLN A 100 5.96 13.44 3.47
C GLN A 100 6.80 13.90 4.65
N GLU A 101 8.12 13.70 4.57
CA GLU A 101 9.01 14.50 5.39
C GLU A 101 8.62 15.95 5.08
N ASP A 102 8.32 16.72 6.11
CA ASP A 102 8.12 18.15 5.97
C ASP A 102 9.29 18.66 5.12
N GLU A 103 9.02 19.23 3.94
CA GLU A 103 10.01 20.06 3.27
C GLU A 103 10.56 20.98 4.36
N PRO A 104 11.89 21.06 4.58
CA PRO A 104 12.43 21.95 5.59
C PRO A 104 11.97 23.35 5.22
N GLY A 105 10.95 23.82 5.94
CA GLY A 105 10.37 25.13 5.77
C GLY A 105 11.50 26.13 5.96
N ASN A 106 11.77 26.88 4.90
CA ASN A 106 12.58 28.09 4.97
C ASN A 106 11.96 29.00 6.05
N ALA A 107 12.58 29.05 7.23
CA ALA A 107 12.29 29.99 8.31
C ALA A 107 13.60 30.38 8.99
#